data_AF-A0A9D2DVN0-F1
#
_entry.id   AF-A0A9D2DVN0-F1
#
_cell.length_a   1.000
_cell.length_b   1.000
_cell.length_c   1.000
_cell.angle_alpha   90.00
_cell.angle_beta   90.00
_cell.angle_gamma   90.00
#
_symmetry.space_group_name_H-M   'P 1'
#
loop_
_entity.id
_entity.type
_entity.pdbx_description
1 polymer ?
#
loop_
_entity_poly.entity_id
_entity_poly.type
_entity_poly.pdbx_seq_one_letter_code
_entity_poly.pdbx_strand_id
1 'polypeptide(L)'
;RVIPFFSCGAKLPILTAIAGAIVYQLGISNAELITLGMYLLGIVVAICTVILMRSTTMRGEVPPFIMELPAYHAPRFQSLMVHLWDKLKHYVKKAFTIILVSTILVWFLSHFSWSWQYLEDEQMNLSILANLGMLIQPIFTPLGFGSQLQTYGWIFAVAAINGLIAKENVISTFGTIATCLALTLPTGEFAEGVPEAIAMANATGITVPAMISFIAFNMLTIPCFAACATAKAELPKGKFKWTLLFWLATSYTVSMMIYLIGSWWWTCFIFAALIAVAIVGIVIWNKKHPVKEQDVAETVSEALAEAAATEERK
;
A
#
# COMPACT_ATOMS: atom_id res chain seq x y z
N ARG A 1 8.78 -13.63 4.11
CA ARG A 1 7.50 -12.87 4.28
C ARG A 1 7.06 -12.44 2.89
N VAL A 2 5.75 -12.41 2.60
CA VAL A 2 5.24 -11.96 1.30
C VAL A 2 5.39 -10.44 1.20
N ILE A 3 5.79 -9.92 0.04
CA ILE A 3 6.05 -8.49 -0.18
C ILE A 3 5.03 -7.96 -1.19
N PRO A 4 3.97 -7.24 -0.75
CA PRO A 4 2.87 -6.81 -1.61
C PRO A 4 3.01 -5.34 -2.07
N PHE A 5 4.23 -4.89 -2.42
CA PHE A 5 4.47 -3.51 -2.85
C PHE A 5 4.18 -3.26 -4.34
N PHE A 6 3.77 -4.29 -5.07
CA PHE A 6 3.33 -4.14 -6.45
C PHE A 6 2.00 -3.36 -6.51
N SER A 7 1.89 -2.49 -7.52
CA SER A 7 0.64 -1.77 -7.76
C SER A 7 -0.37 -2.69 -8.43
N CYS A 8 -1.57 -2.77 -7.88
CA CYS A 8 -2.70 -3.45 -8.51
C CYS A 8 -3.54 -2.42 -9.29
N GLY A 9 -4.33 -2.89 -10.27
CA GLY A 9 -5.20 -2.01 -11.07
C GLY A 9 -6.15 -1.16 -10.22
N ALA A 10 -6.59 -1.67 -9.07
CA ALA A 10 -7.45 -0.96 -8.11
C ALA A 10 -6.78 0.26 -7.43
N LYS A 11 -5.45 0.44 -7.56
CA LYS A 11 -4.73 1.63 -7.07
C LYS A 11 -4.68 2.76 -8.11
N LEU A 12 -4.93 2.47 -9.39
CA LEU A 12 -4.88 3.47 -10.47
C LEU A 12 -5.81 4.66 -10.22
N PRO A 13 -7.06 4.48 -9.78
CA PRO A 13 -7.95 5.61 -9.55
C PRO A 13 -7.39 6.62 -8.54
N ILE A 14 -6.70 6.16 -7.48
CA ILE A 14 -6.14 7.05 -6.45
C ILE A 14 -5.00 7.88 -7.05
N LEU A 15 -4.17 7.24 -7.87
CA LEU A 15 -3.04 7.87 -8.55
C LEU A 15 -3.55 8.95 -9.51
N THR A 16 -4.55 8.64 -10.34
CA THR A 16 -5.09 9.57 -11.33
C THR A 16 -5.84 10.72 -10.68
N ALA A 17 -6.67 10.43 -9.67
CA ALA A 17 -7.44 11.43 -8.93
C ALA A 17 -6.53 12.50 -8.31
N ILE A 18 -5.51 12.06 -7.56
CA ILE A 18 -4.64 12.99 -6.82
C ILE A 18 -3.58 13.61 -7.74
N ALA A 19 -3.08 12.90 -8.74
CA ALA A 19 -2.20 13.51 -9.75
C ALA A 19 -2.95 14.60 -10.54
N GLY A 20 -4.21 14.37 -10.89
CA GLY A 20 -5.08 15.38 -11.50
C GLY A 20 -5.29 16.59 -10.60
N ALA A 21 -5.51 16.38 -9.30
CA ALA A 21 -5.61 17.48 -8.31
C ALA A 21 -4.31 18.30 -8.19
N ILE A 22 -3.15 17.63 -8.17
CA ILE A 22 -1.83 18.30 -8.17
C ILE A 22 -1.65 19.14 -9.43
N VAL A 23 -1.99 18.59 -10.59
CA VAL A 23 -1.90 19.28 -11.89
C VAL A 23 -2.79 20.51 -11.93
N TYR A 24 -4.02 20.41 -11.43
CA TYR A 24 -4.94 21.53 -11.35
C TYR A 24 -4.38 22.65 -10.47
N GLN A 25 -3.76 22.30 -9.34
CA GLN A 25 -3.21 23.29 -8.40
C GLN A 25 -1.90 23.95 -8.88
N LEU A 26 -1.08 23.23 -9.67
CA LEU A 26 0.20 23.74 -10.20
C LEU A 26 0.13 24.25 -11.65
N GLY A 27 -0.95 23.99 -12.38
CA GLY A 27 -1.10 24.36 -13.79
C GLY A 27 -0.17 23.63 -14.77
N ILE A 28 0.39 22.47 -14.39
CA ILE A 28 1.35 21.70 -15.20
C ILE A 28 0.63 20.60 -15.96
N SER A 29 0.77 20.52 -17.28
CA SER A 29 0.00 19.61 -18.17
C SER A 29 0.24 18.09 -17.99
N ASN A 30 1.15 17.65 -17.12
CA ASN A 30 1.72 16.30 -17.18
C ASN A 30 1.27 15.41 -16.02
N ALA A 31 -0.04 15.14 -15.90
CA ALA A 31 -0.59 14.23 -14.87
C ALA A 31 -0.02 12.80 -15.01
N GLU A 32 0.19 12.35 -16.25
CA GLU A 32 0.72 11.03 -16.60
C GLU A 32 2.15 10.83 -16.10
N LEU A 33 2.97 11.88 -16.09
CA LEU A 33 4.35 11.79 -15.61
C LEU A 33 4.38 11.59 -14.09
N ILE A 34 3.47 12.24 -13.36
CA ILE A 34 3.34 12.09 -11.90
C ILE A 34 2.88 10.67 -11.57
N THR A 35 1.86 10.15 -12.26
CA THR A 35 1.37 8.78 -12.02
C THR A 35 2.42 7.73 -12.37
N LEU A 36 3.14 7.88 -13.49
CA LEU A 36 4.25 7.02 -13.87
C LEU A 36 5.40 7.08 -12.86
N GLY A 37 5.78 8.28 -12.41
CA GLY A 37 6.82 8.49 -11.41
C GLY A 37 6.49 7.80 -10.08
N MET A 38 5.24 7.88 -9.62
CA MET A 38 4.79 7.18 -8.42
C MET A 38 4.78 5.67 -8.59
N TYR A 39 4.41 5.17 -9.76
CA TYR A 39 4.47 3.75 -10.07
C TYR A 39 5.92 3.22 -10.01
N LEU A 40 6.87 3.95 -10.62
CA LEU A 40 8.30 3.64 -10.58
C LEU A 40 8.85 3.69 -9.15
N LEU A 41 8.45 4.69 -8.36
CA LEU A 41 8.82 4.79 -6.94
C LEU A 41 8.45 3.50 -6.20
N GLY A 42 7.24 2.97 -6.40
CA GLY A 42 6.83 1.71 -5.77
C GLY A 42 7.71 0.52 -6.16
N ILE A 43 8.13 0.42 -7.42
CA ILE A 43 9.07 -0.61 -7.88
C ILE A 43 10.42 -0.46 -7.19
N VAL A 44 10.96 0.76 -7.12
CA VAL A 44 12.23 1.04 -6.42
C VAL A 44 12.14 0.67 -4.95
N VAL A 45 11.07 1.06 -4.26
CA VAL A 45 10.84 0.71 -2.85
C VAL A 45 10.73 -0.79 -2.67
N ALA A 46 10.05 -1.50 -3.58
CA ALA A 46 9.96 -2.96 -3.54
C ALA A 46 11.36 -3.61 -3.63
N ILE A 47 12.20 -3.16 -4.58
CA ILE A 47 13.57 -3.64 -4.76
C ILE A 47 14.42 -3.34 -3.52
N CYS A 48 14.41 -2.08 -3.04
CA CYS A 48 15.14 -1.68 -1.83
C CYS A 48 14.74 -2.52 -0.62
N THR A 49 13.44 -2.78 -0.46
CA THR A 49 12.93 -3.56 0.67
C THR A 49 13.32 -5.03 0.57
N VAL A 50 13.35 -5.61 -0.64
CA VAL A 50 13.85 -6.97 -0.88
C VAL A 50 15.33 -7.08 -0.51
N ILE A 51 16.16 -6.13 -0.94
CA ILE A 51 17.60 -6.10 -0.64
C ILE A 51 17.82 -6.01 0.89
N LEU A 52 17.12 -5.09 1.55
CA LEU A 52 17.18 -4.93 3.01
C LEU A 52 16.77 -6.22 3.72
N MET A 53 15.70 -6.86 3.28
CA MET A 53 15.17 -8.06 3.92
C MET A 53 16.06 -9.30 3.68
N ARG A 54 16.68 -9.43 2.50
CA ARG A 54 17.68 -10.47 2.19
C ARG A 54 18.90 -10.37 3.11
N SER A 55 19.31 -9.14 3.44
CA SER A 55 20.48 -8.90 4.29
C SER A 55 20.25 -9.08 5.80
N THR A 56 18.99 -9.13 6.26
CA THR A 56 18.64 -9.09 7.69
C THR A 56 17.91 -10.35 8.17
N THR A 57 16.82 -10.74 7.51
CA THR A 57 15.84 -11.70 8.10
C THR A 57 15.57 -12.93 7.22
N MET A 58 15.90 -12.86 5.92
CA MET A 58 15.72 -13.96 4.95
C MET A 58 17.07 -14.56 4.53
N ARG A 59 17.96 -14.78 5.50
CA ARG A 59 19.13 -15.66 5.30
C ARG A 59 18.63 -17.10 5.47
N GLY A 60 18.22 -17.71 4.37
CA GLY A 60 17.84 -19.11 4.32
C GLY A 60 18.27 -19.69 2.98
N GLU A 61 18.67 -20.96 3.00
CA GLU A 61 18.95 -21.74 1.80
C GLU A 61 17.77 -21.60 0.83
N VAL A 62 18.09 -21.34 -0.44
CA VAL A 62 17.13 -21.61 -1.50
C VAL A 62 16.88 -23.12 -1.43
N PRO A 63 15.64 -23.59 -1.16
CA PRO A 63 15.39 -25.02 -1.23
C PRO A 63 15.86 -25.47 -2.61
N PRO A 64 16.67 -26.54 -2.72
CA PRO A 64 17.08 -27.05 -4.01
C PRO A 64 15.80 -27.39 -4.77
N PHE A 65 15.44 -26.54 -5.73
CA PHE A 65 14.33 -26.79 -6.62
C PHE A 65 14.82 -27.85 -7.59
N ILE A 66 14.79 -29.10 -7.16
CA ILE A 66 14.72 -30.24 -8.05
C ILE A 66 13.36 -30.10 -8.74
N MET A 67 13.36 -29.35 -9.84
CA MET A 67 12.18 -29.11 -10.65
C MET A 67 12.04 -30.29 -11.61
N GLU A 68 11.74 -31.47 -11.07
CA GLU A 68 11.22 -32.58 -11.88
C GLU A 68 9.80 -32.17 -12.23
N LEU A 69 9.66 -31.42 -13.32
CA LEU A 69 8.34 -31.12 -13.85
C LEU A 69 7.82 -32.44 -14.45
N PRO A 70 6.81 -33.12 -13.85
CA PRO A 70 6.19 -34.24 -14.51
C PRO A 70 5.57 -33.75 -15.82
N ALA A 71 5.42 -34.64 -16.81
CA ALA A 71 4.79 -34.30 -18.08
C ALA A 71 3.47 -33.54 -17.84
N TYR A 72 3.44 -32.27 -18.25
CA TYR A 72 2.28 -31.39 -18.05
C TYR A 72 1.16 -31.84 -18.97
N HIS A 73 0.15 -32.48 -18.40
CA HIS A 73 -1.05 -32.86 -19.13
C HIS A 73 -2.02 -31.68 -19.14
N ALA A 74 -2.51 -31.30 -20.32
CA ALA A 74 -3.51 -30.25 -20.43
C ALA A 74 -4.75 -30.65 -19.60
N PRO A 75 -5.18 -29.81 -18.63
CA PRO A 75 -6.30 -30.15 -17.76
C PRO A 75 -7.61 -30.21 -18.58
N ARG A 76 -8.47 -31.18 -18.25
CA ARG A 76 -9.83 -31.23 -18.81
C ARG A 76 -10.60 -29.99 -18.33
N PHE A 77 -11.15 -29.22 -19.27
CA PHE A 77 -11.84 -27.96 -19.00
C PHE A 77 -12.94 -28.07 -17.93
N GLN A 78 -13.71 -29.17 -17.96
CA GLN A 78 -14.79 -29.42 -16.99
C GLN A 78 -14.26 -29.56 -15.56
N SER A 79 -13.21 -30.36 -15.35
CA SER A 79 -12.59 -30.54 -14.03
C SER A 79 -11.97 -29.24 -13.52
N LEU A 80 -11.32 -28.48 -14.42
CA LEU A 80 -10.76 -27.17 -14.08
C LEU A 80 -11.86 -26.19 -13.65
N MET A 81 -12.98 -26.13 -14.36
CA MET A 81 -14.11 -25.25 -13.99
C MET A 81 -14.75 -25.62 -12.67
N VAL A 82 -14.93 -26.90 -12.36
CA VAL A 82 -15.48 -27.32 -11.06
C VAL A 82 -14.55 -26.89 -9.92
N HIS A 83 -13.24 -27.12 -10.06
CA HIS A 83 -12.26 -26.68 -9.05
C HIS A 83 -12.16 -25.15 -8.93
N LEU A 84 -12.23 -24.44 -10.06
CA LEU A 84 -12.24 -22.99 -10.06
C LEU A 84 -13.50 -22.46 -9.38
N TRP A 85 -14.66 -23.07 -9.65
CA TRP A 85 -15.94 -22.70 -9.05
C TRP A 85 -15.97 -22.92 -7.54
N ASP A 86 -15.45 -24.04 -7.04
CA ASP A 86 -15.37 -24.30 -5.60
C ASP A 86 -14.46 -23.28 -4.90
N LYS A 87 -13.29 -22.99 -5.46
CA LYS A 87 -12.39 -21.95 -4.92
C LYS A 87 -13.02 -20.55 -5.00
N LEU A 88 -13.69 -20.23 -6.10
CA LEU A 88 -14.34 -18.94 -6.31
C LEU A 88 -15.50 -18.75 -5.33
N LYS A 89 -16.35 -19.75 -5.12
CA LYS A 89 -17.45 -19.70 -4.14
C LYS A 89 -16.94 -19.47 -2.72
N HIS A 90 -15.86 -20.14 -2.34
CA HIS A 90 -15.21 -19.92 -1.05
C HIS A 90 -14.63 -18.51 -0.91
N TYR A 91 -13.98 -18.01 -1.96
CA TYR A 91 -13.45 -16.65 -2.01
C TYR A 91 -14.56 -15.61 -1.90
N VAL A 92 -15.61 -15.72 -2.73
CA VAL A 92 -16.75 -14.80 -2.75
C VAL A 92 -17.42 -14.75 -1.39
N LYS A 93 -17.74 -15.89 -0.76
CA LYS A 93 -18.36 -15.90 0.57
C LYS A 93 -17.51 -15.19 1.63
N LYS A 94 -16.18 -15.38 1.59
CA LYS A 94 -15.27 -14.82 2.60
C LYS A 94 -14.98 -13.34 2.36
N ALA A 95 -14.82 -12.91 1.10
CA ALA A 95 -14.59 -11.52 0.75
C ALA A 95 -15.87 -10.68 0.91
N PHE A 96 -17.01 -11.19 0.42
CA PHE A 96 -18.30 -10.50 0.49
C PHE A 96 -18.73 -10.23 1.93
N THR A 97 -18.60 -11.21 2.83
CA THR A 97 -18.95 -11.02 4.25
C THR A 97 -18.11 -9.94 4.92
N ILE A 98 -16.81 -9.85 4.62
CA ILE A 98 -15.92 -8.82 5.16
C ILE A 98 -16.29 -7.44 4.62
N ILE A 99 -16.49 -7.32 3.30
CA ILE A 99 -16.80 -6.03 2.64
C ILE A 99 -18.16 -5.52 3.11
N LEU A 100 -19.19 -6.37 3.12
CA LEU A 100 -20.54 -5.99 3.54
C LEU A 100 -20.59 -5.53 4.99
N VAL A 101 -19.92 -6.25 5.90
CA VAL A 101 -19.82 -5.81 7.30
C VAL A 101 -19.11 -4.46 7.38
N SER A 102 -18.03 -4.28 6.62
CA SER A 102 -17.27 -3.03 6.62
C SER A 102 -18.08 -1.85 6.06
N THR A 103 -18.86 -2.02 5.00
CA THR A 103 -19.65 -0.92 4.41
C THR A 103 -20.80 -0.52 5.32
N ILE A 104 -21.49 -1.49 5.95
CA ILE A 104 -22.53 -1.21 6.95
C ILE A 104 -21.95 -0.44 8.14
N LEU A 105 -20.77 -0.85 8.62
CA LEU A 105 -20.09 -0.14 9.71
C LEU A 105 -19.72 1.29 9.30
N VAL A 106 -19.07 1.48 8.16
CA VAL A 106 -18.70 2.83 7.68
C VAL A 106 -19.93 3.71 7.53
N TRP A 107 -21.01 3.20 6.91
CA TRP A 107 -22.26 3.93 6.78
C TRP A 107 -22.85 4.34 8.14
N PHE A 108 -22.91 3.40 9.08
CA PHE A 108 -23.43 3.64 10.42
C PHE A 108 -22.60 4.70 11.16
N LEU A 109 -21.27 4.57 11.15
CA LEU A 109 -20.37 5.55 11.76
C LEU A 109 -20.43 6.93 11.10
N SER A 110 -20.80 7.00 9.82
CA SER A 110 -20.94 8.26 9.07
C SER A 110 -22.24 9.00 9.42
N HIS A 111 -23.36 8.29 9.60
CA HIS A 111 -24.68 8.94 9.79
C HIS A 111 -25.10 9.09 11.25
N PHE A 112 -24.42 8.45 12.19
CA PHE A 112 -24.72 8.59 13.62
C PHE A 112 -23.73 9.51 14.33
N SER A 113 -24.27 10.33 15.23
CA SER A 113 -23.52 11.12 16.22
C SER A 113 -23.38 10.38 17.55
N TRP A 114 -22.47 10.83 18.42
CA TRP A 114 -22.31 10.30 19.78
C TRP A 114 -23.55 10.47 20.67
N SER A 115 -24.45 11.39 20.32
CA SER A 115 -25.75 11.59 20.96
C SER A 115 -26.84 10.65 20.42
N TRP A 116 -26.48 9.64 19.62
CA TRP A 116 -27.39 8.66 18.98
C TRP A 116 -28.45 9.29 18.07
N GLN A 117 -28.20 10.49 17.58
CA GLN A 117 -29.06 11.15 16.60
C GLN A 117 -28.58 10.83 15.18
N TYR A 118 -29.55 10.61 14.29
CA TYR A 118 -29.32 10.50 12.86
C TYR A 118 -29.00 11.89 12.30
N LEU A 119 -27.87 12.02 11.62
CA LEU A 119 -27.42 13.25 10.98
C LEU A 119 -27.78 13.23 9.50
N GLU A 120 -28.27 14.37 9.00
CA GLU A 120 -28.35 14.63 7.57
C GLU A 120 -26.95 14.85 6.97
N ASP A 121 -26.85 14.66 5.66
CA ASP A 121 -25.59 14.65 4.92
C ASP A 121 -24.75 15.93 5.15
N GLU A 122 -25.40 17.08 5.33
CA GLU A 122 -24.74 18.38 5.55
C GLU A 122 -23.99 18.47 6.90
N GLN A 123 -24.35 17.64 7.88
CA GLN A 123 -23.77 17.63 9.22
C GLN A 123 -22.74 16.52 9.46
N MET A 124 -22.30 15.84 8.39
CA MET A 124 -21.32 14.73 8.44
C MET A 124 -20.06 15.03 9.28
N ASN A 125 -19.65 16.30 9.40
CA ASN A 125 -18.53 16.73 10.25
C ASN A 125 -18.69 16.42 11.75
N LEU A 126 -19.93 16.22 12.23
CA LEU A 126 -20.23 15.89 13.63
C LEU A 126 -20.43 14.37 13.86
N SER A 127 -20.27 13.57 12.81
CA SER A 127 -20.41 12.11 12.87
C SER A 127 -19.39 11.46 13.81
N ILE A 128 -19.69 10.24 14.26
CA ILE A 128 -18.73 9.42 15.02
C ILE A 128 -17.47 9.18 14.16
N LEU A 129 -17.64 9.00 12.84
CA LEU A 129 -16.53 8.83 11.91
C LEU A 129 -15.60 10.04 11.88
N ALA A 130 -16.15 11.26 11.83
CA ALA A 130 -15.36 12.48 11.88
C ALA A 130 -14.59 12.62 13.19
N ASN A 131 -15.23 12.33 14.33
CA ASN A 131 -14.59 12.33 15.64
C ASN A 131 -13.45 11.30 15.75
N LEU A 132 -13.65 10.08 15.23
CA LEU A 132 -12.59 9.07 15.16
C LEU A 132 -11.46 9.49 14.20
N GLY A 133 -11.81 10.14 13.09
CA GLY A 133 -10.86 10.74 12.17
C GLY A 133 -9.97 11.77 12.85
N MET A 134 -10.56 12.69 13.61
CA MET A 134 -9.85 13.69 14.40
C MET A 134 -8.95 13.07 15.48
N LEU A 135 -9.37 11.95 16.07
CA LEU A 135 -8.55 11.22 17.04
C LEU A 135 -7.31 10.56 16.41
N ILE A 136 -7.44 10.07 15.18
CA ILE A 136 -6.36 9.36 14.46
C ILE A 136 -5.46 10.36 13.69
N GLN A 137 -5.99 11.52 13.32
CA GLN A 137 -5.30 12.58 12.59
C GLN A 137 -3.90 12.94 13.11
N PRO A 138 -3.62 13.00 14.43
CA PRO A 138 -2.28 13.29 14.95
C PRO A 138 -1.20 12.30 14.47
N ILE A 139 -1.55 11.03 14.26
CA ILE A 139 -0.63 9.99 13.77
C ILE A 139 -0.21 10.28 12.32
N PHE A 140 -1.06 10.92 11.54
CA PHE A 140 -0.79 11.27 10.15
C PHE A 140 -0.12 12.63 9.97
N THR A 141 0.10 13.38 11.05
CA THR A 141 0.79 14.68 11.02
C THR A 141 2.18 14.61 10.40
N PRO A 142 3.09 13.69 10.79
CA PRO A 142 4.41 13.61 10.15
C PRO A 142 4.38 13.16 8.68
N LEU A 143 3.23 12.68 8.18
CA LEU A 143 3.04 12.35 6.76
C LEU A 143 2.51 13.54 5.96
N GLY A 144 2.06 14.63 6.61
CA GLY A 144 1.66 15.87 5.95
C GLY A 144 0.17 16.04 5.67
N PHE A 145 -0.65 15.01 5.91
CA PHE A 145 -2.11 15.04 5.75
C PHE A 145 -2.86 14.84 7.09
N GLY A 146 -2.21 15.18 8.20
CA GLY A 146 -2.75 15.05 9.56
C GLY A 146 -3.24 16.38 10.16
N SER A 147 -2.82 16.71 11.38
CA SER A 147 -3.32 17.88 12.13
C SER A 147 -2.96 19.23 11.52
N GLN A 148 -2.09 19.25 10.51
CA GLN A 148 -1.74 20.48 9.79
C GLN A 148 -2.87 20.99 8.89
N LEU A 149 -3.73 20.09 8.40
CA LEU A 149 -4.89 20.44 7.61
C LEU A 149 -6.00 20.83 8.59
N GLN A 150 -6.27 22.13 8.71
CA GLN A 150 -7.18 22.82 9.64
C GLN A 150 -8.50 22.08 9.95
N THR A 151 -9.67 22.57 9.54
CA THR A 151 -10.99 22.03 9.96
C THR A 151 -11.32 20.66 9.33
N TYR A 152 -10.61 20.27 8.26
CA TYR A 152 -10.97 19.14 7.39
C TYR A 152 -9.89 18.05 7.26
N GLY A 153 -8.81 18.10 8.04
CA GLY A 153 -7.71 17.12 7.93
C GLY A 153 -8.11 15.69 8.35
N TRP A 154 -9.19 15.53 9.12
CA TRP A 154 -9.75 14.22 9.46
C TRP A 154 -10.17 13.42 8.21
N ILE A 155 -10.53 14.09 7.11
CA ILE A 155 -11.05 13.45 5.90
C ILE A 155 -9.97 12.59 5.24
N PHE A 156 -8.71 13.06 5.17
CA PHE A 156 -7.61 12.26 4.63
C PHE A 156 -7.26 11.09 5.56
N ALA A 157 -7.34 11.27 6.88
CA ALA A 157 -7.13 10.18 7.82
C ALA A 157 -8.20 9.08 7.67
N VAL A 158 -9.48 9.48 7.57
CA VAL A 158 -10.61 8.56 7.33
C VAL A 158 -10.49 7.88 5.97
N ALA A 159 -10.18 8.63 4.92
CA ALA A 159 -9.99 8.08 3.57
C ALA A 159 -8.84 7.06 3.54
N ALA A 160 -7.71 7.34 4.21
CA ALA A 160 -6.59 6.40 4.31
C ALA A 160 -6.97 5.10 5.04
N ILE A 161 -7.76 5.18 6.12
CA ILE A 161 -8.27 4.00 6.84
C ILE A 161 -9.24 3.21 5.96
N ASN A 162 -10.15 3.91 5.28
CA ASN A 162 -11.12 3.29 4.39
C ASN A 162 -10.43 2.60 3.19
N GLY A 163 -9.33 3.17 2.73
CA GLY A 163 -8.42 2.59 1.73
C GLY A 163 -7.73 1.29 2.16
N LEU A 164 -7.69 0.95 3.46
CA LEU A 164 -7.20 -0.34 3.94
C LEU A 164 -8.23 -1.46 3.73
N ILE A 165 -9.51 -1.12 3.78
CA ILE A 165 -10.61 -2.05 3.49
C ILE A 165 -10.60 -2.39 2.00
N ALA A 166 -10.75 -1.35 1.18
CA ALA A 166 -10.80 -1.40 -0.28
C ALA A 166 -10.16 -0.13 -0.84
N LYS A 167 -9.28 -0.25 -1.84
CA LYS A 167 -8.41 0.85 -2.28
C LYS A 167 -9.21 1.90 -3.05
N GLU A 168 -10.14 1.44 -3.88
CA GLU A 168 -11.12 2.23 -4.60
C GLU A 168 -12.02 3.08 -3.67
N ASN A 169 -12.20 2.65 -2.42
CA ASN A 169 -13.10 3.31 -1.49
C ASN A 169 -12.58 4.67 -1.01
N VAL A 170 -11.29 4.96 -1.22
CA VAL A 170 -10.67 6.27 -0.92
C VAL A 170 -11.34 7.38 -1.74
N ILE A 171 -11.57 7.14 -3.03
CA ILE A 171 -12.17 8.15 -3.93
C ILE A 171 -13.65 8.25 -3.67
N SER A 172 -14.32 7.12 -3.42
CA SER A 172 -15.72 7.13 -3.00
C SER A 172 -15.92 7.97 -1.74
N THR A 173 -15.02 7.88 -0.74
CA THR A 173 -15.10 8.75 0.44
C THR A 173 -14.89 10.22 0.12
N PHE A 174 -13.97 10.56 -0.79
CA PHE A 174 -13.83 11.96 -1.21
C PHE A 174 -15.08 12.46 -1.93
N GLY A 175 -15.70 11.64 -2.77
CA GLY A 175 -16.97 11.97 -3.44
C GLY A 175 -18.10 12.20 -2.46
N THR A 176 -18.38 11.24 -1.56
CA THR A 176 -19.44 11.38 -0.54
C THR A 176 -19.22 12.61 0.32
N ILE A 177 -17.99 12.85 0.80
CA ILE A 177 -17.71 13.97 1.68
C ILE A 177 -17.75 15.30 0.93
N ALA A 178 -17.29 15.35 -0.32
CA ALA A 178 -17.40 16.55 -1.15
C ALA A 178 -18.86 16.96 -1.39
N THR A 179 -19.75 15.99 -1.64
CA THR A 179 -21.20 16.24 -1.77
C THR A 179 -21.82 16.68 -0.46
N CYS A 180 -21.49 16.00 0.65
CA CYS A 180 -21.99 16.34 2.00
C CYS A 180 -21.59 17.75 2.43
N LEU A 181 -20.37 18.19 2.10
CA LEU A 181 -19.89 19.52 2.45
C LEU A 181 -20.36 20.61 1.46
N ALA A 182 -21.25 20.27 0.53
CA ALA A 182 -21.73 21.15 -0.53
C ALA A 182 -20.59 21.82 -1.31
N LEU A 183 -19.45 21.12 -1.46
CA LEU A 183 -18.33 21.63 -2.23
C LEU A 183 -18.70 21.67 -3.71
N THR A 184 -18.37 22.76 -4.37
CA THR A 184 -18.54 22.87 -5.82
C THR A 184 -17.54 21.96 -6.50
N LEU A 185 -18.04 20.93 -7.17
CA LEU A 185 -17.22 20.08 -8.03
C LEU A 185 -16.90 20.86 -9.30
N PRO A 186 -15.64 20.94 -9.72
CA PRO A 186 -15.29 21.57 -10.99
C PRO A 186 -15.96 20.81 -12.14
N THR A 187 -16.72 21.52 -12.97
CA THR A 187 -17.38 20.96 -14.15
C THR A 187 -16.39 20.99 -15.33
N GLY A 188 -16.12 19.82 -15.93
CA GLY A 188 -15.19 19.66 -17.06
C GLY A 188 -14.96 18.19 -17.40
N GLU A 189 -14.27 17.93 -18.52
CA GLU A 189 -13.81 16.58 -18.89
C GLU A 189 -12.59 16.19 -18.03
N PHE A 190 -12.86 15.68 -16.84
CA PHE A 190 -11.84 15.14 -15.94
C PHE A 190 -11.96 13.62 -15.84
N ALA A 191 -10.85 12.94 -15.56
CA ALA A 191 -10.86 11.51 -15.29
C ALA A 191 -11.62 11.21 -13.98
N GLU A 192 -12.09 9.97 -13.83
CA GLU A 192 -12.83 9.52 -12.63
C GLU A 192 -12.06 9.83 -11.34
N GLY A 193 -12.72 10.44 -10.36
CA GLY A 193 -12.15 10.77 -9.05
C GLY A 193 -11.36 12.08 -8.97
N VAL A 194 -11.04 12.71 -10.11
CA VAL A 194 -10.27 13.96 -10.16
C VAL A 194 -11.07 15.17 -9.63
N PRO A 195 -12.34 15.39 -10.03
CA PRO A 195 -13.13 16.51 -9.50
C PRO A 195 -13.28 16.49 -7.97
N GLU A 196 -13.48 15.30 -7.41
CA GLU A 196 -13.60 15.05 -5.98
C GLU A 196 -12.29 15.38 -5.27
N ALA A 197 -11.16 14.92 -5.82
CA ALA A 197 -9.84 15.20 -5.26
C ALA A 197 -9.49 16.70 -5.34
N ILE A 198 -9.89 17.42 -6.39
CA ILE A 198 -9.70 18.87 -6.52
C ILE A 198 -10.52 19.62 -5.46
N ALA A 199 -11.80 19.30 -5.33
CA ALA A 199 -12.68 19.92 -4.34
C ALA A 199 -12.12 19.74 -2.92
N MET A 200 -11.66 18.53 -2.63
CA MET A 200 -11.02 18.20 -1.35
C MET A 200 -9.69 18.91 -1.13
N ALA A 201 -8.84 19.01 -2.16
CA ALA A 201 -7.58 19.73 -2.08
C ALA A 201 -7.79 21.23 -1.80
N ASN A 202 -8.77 21.85 -2.46
CA ASN A 202 -9.13 23.25 -2.25
C ASN A 202 -9.72 23.51 -0.86
N ALA A 203 -10.61 22.63 -0.39
CA ALA A 203 -11.24 22.77 0.92
C ALA A 203 -10.26 22.61 2.09
N THR A 204 -9.25 21.76 1.92
CA THR A 204 -8.29 21.43 2.99
C THR A 204 -7.00 22.25 2.95
N GLY A 205 -6.70 22.92 1.84
CA GLY A 205 -5.45 23.65 1.65
C GLY A 205 -4.21 22.75 1.69
N ILE A 206 -4.35 21.49 1.28
CA ILE A 206 -3.27 20.51 1.32
C ILE A 206 -2.09 20.95 0.43
N THR A 207 -0.88 20.77 0.94
CA THR A 207 0.34 21.07 0.16
C THR A 207 0.65 19.97 -0.85
N VAL A 208 1.31 20.30 -1.95
CA VAL A 208 1.70 19.31 -2.98
C VAL A 208 2.54 18.15 -2.41
N PRO A 209 3.56 18.38 -1.55
CA PRO A 209 4.30 17.29 -0.92
C PRO A 209 3.41 16.34 -0.10
N ALA A 210 2.37 16.85 0.56
CA ALA A 210 1.44 16.05 1.34
C ALA A 210 0.50 15.20 0.47
N MET A 211 0.14 15.67 -0.73
CA MET A 211 -0.62 14.86 -1.69
C MET A 211 0.22 13.68 -2.22
N ILE A 212 1.50 13.92 -2.51
CA ILE A 212 2.43 12.88 -2.96
C ILE A 212 2.68 11.86 -1.85
N SER A 213 2.84 12.30 -0.60
CA SER A 213 2.99 11.38 0.54
C SER A 213 1.70 10.57 0.80
N PHE A 214 0.52 11.16 0.62
CA PHE A 214 -0.75 10.44 0.73
C PHE A 214 -0.89 9.34 -0.33
N ILE A 215 -0.50 9.64 -1.58
CA ILE A 215 -0.42 8.63 -2.65
C ILE A 215 0.53 7.50 -2.25
N ALA A 216 1.76 7.85 -1.84
CA ALA A 216 2.78 6.87 -1.47
C ALA A 216 2.33 6.00 -0.29
N PHE A 217 1.67 6.59 0.71
CA PHE A 217 1.11 5.87 1.85
C PHE A 217 0.08 4.87 1.38
N ASN A 218 -0.92 5.28 0.60
CA ASN A 218 -1.98 4.40 0.12
C ASN A 218 -1.48 3.31 -0.84
N MET A 219 -0.39 3.58 -1.56
CA MET A 219 0.24 2.62 -2.48
C MET A 219 1.03 1.53 -1.74
N LEU A 220 1.79 1.92 -0.71
CA LEU A 220 2.72 1.03 0.01
C LEU A 220 2.13 0.39 1.27
N THR A 221 1.04 0.96 1.80
CA THR A 221 0.37 0.43 2.99
C THR A 221 -0.22 -0.96 2.74
N ILE A 222 -0.62 -1.58 3.85
CA ILE A 222 -1.21 -2.93 3.95
C ILE A 222 -2.16 -3.18 2.75
N PRO A 223 -2.01 -4.33 2.06
CA PRO A 223 -2.90 -4.65 0.96
C PRO A 223 -4.33 -4.85 1.48
N CYS A 224 -5.33 -4.76 0.61
CA CYS A 224 -6.74 -4.85 1.01
C CYS A 224 -7.04 -6.09 1.87
N PHE A 225 -8.12 -6.04 2.66
CA PHE A 225 -8.43 -7.13 3.62
C PHE A 225 -8.52 -8.51 2.99
N ALA A 226 -8.93 -8.61 1.73
CA ALA A 226 -8.92 -9.86 0.96
C ALA A 226 -7.50 -10.44 0.82
N ALA A 227 -6.53 -9.62 0.44
CA ALA A 227 -5.13 -10.02 0.30
C ALA A 227 -4.46 -10.26 1.67
N CYS A 228 -4.87 -9.55 2.71
CA CYS A 228 -4.44 -9.84 4.08
C CYS A 228 -4.98 -11.17 4.59
N ALA A 229 -6.21 -11.53 4.22
CA ALA A 229 -6.82 -12.80 4.59
C ALA A 229 -6.12 -14.00 3.92
N THR A 230 -5.69 -13.86 2.66
CA THR A 230 -4.87 -14.87 1.98
C THR A 230 -3.47 -14.93 2.57
N ALA A 231 -2.81 -13.79 2.78
CA ALA A 231 -1.49 -13.75 3.43
C ALA A 231 -1.48 -14.41 4.82
N LYS A 232 -2.57 -14.25 5.59
CA LYS A 232 -2.76 -14.93 6.88
C LYS A 232 -2.93 -16.45 6.73
N ALA A 233 -3.52 -16.93 5.63
CA ALA A 233 -3.68 -18.35 5.36
C ALA A 233 -2.35 -19.01 4.93
N GLU A 234 -1.50 -18.29 4.22
CA GLU A 234 -0.20 -18.76 3.72
C GLU A 234 0.93 -18.69 4.76
N LEU A 235 0.80 -17.84 5.78
CA LEU A 235 1.85 -17.66 6.79
C LEU A 235 1.69 -18.62 7.98
N PRO A 236 2.79 -19.19 8.50
CA PRO A 236 2.74 -20.01 9.71
C PRO A 236 2.23 -19.19 10.91
N LYS A 237 1.55 -19.88 11.83
CA LYS A 237 0.89 -19.28 13.01
C LYS A 237 1.85 -18.32 13.74
N GLY A 238 1.39 -17.09 14.00
CA GLY A 238 2.12 -16.07 14.77
C GLY A 238 2.99 -15.08 13.97
N LYS A 239 3.42 -15.42 12.74
CA LYS A 239 4.28 -14.51 11.93
C LYS A 239 3.51 -13.42 11.18
N PHE A 240 2.18 -13.50 11.14
CA PHE A 240 1.32 -12.50 10.47
C PHE A 240 1.42 -11.11 11.09
N LYS A 241 1.39 -10.99 12.43
CA LYS A 241 1.45 -9.70 13.13
C LYS A 241 2.74 -8.92 12.80
N TRP A 242 3.87 -9.62 12.78
CA TRP A 242 5.17 -9.05 12.39
C TRP A 242 5.23 -8.64 10.93
N THR A 243 4.53 -9.37 10.06
CA THR A 243 4.47 -9.04 8.63
C THR A 243 3.60 -7.79 8.39
N LEU A 244 2.50 -7.66 9.13
CA LEU A 244 1.63 -6.49 9.08
C LEU A 244 2.32 -5.24 9.66
N LEU A 245 2.99 -5.37 10.80
CA LEU A 245 3.79 -4.29 11.39
C LEU A 245 4.89 -3.82 10.44
N PHE A 246 5.54 -4.76 9.74
CA PHE A 246 6.54 -4.44 8.74
C PHE A 246 5.97 -3.64 7.57
N TRP A 247 4.82 -4.03 7.01
CA TRP A 247 4.18 -3.26 5.93
C TRP A 247 3.76 -1.87 6.38
N LEU A 248 3.19 -1.74 7.57
CA LEU A 248 2.79 -0.44 8.11
C LEU A 248 4.00 0.46 8.39
N ALA A 249 5.07 -0.10 8.98
CA ALA A 249 6.28 0.66 9.28
C ALA A 249 6.99 1.12 8.00
N THR A 250 7.10 0.26 6.99
CA THR A 250 7.71 0.61 5.70
C THR A 250 6.90 1.65 4.95
N SER A 251 5.57 1.52 4.88
CA SER A 251 4.73 2.53 4.23
C SER A 251 4.77 3.87 4.96
N TYR A 252 4.74 3.86 6.29
CA TYR A 252 4.79 5.06 7.11
C TYR A 252 6.13 5.80 6.97
N THR A 253 7.25 5.07 7.05
CA THR A 253 8.60 5.66 6.91
C THR A 253 8.82 6.25 5.53
N VAL A 254 8.46 5.53 4.46
CA VAL A 254 8.61 6.06 3.09
C VAL A 254 7.74 7.29 2.86
N SER A 255 6.50 7.29 3.34
CA SER A 255 5.59 8.44 3.18
C SER A 255 6.08 9.66 3.96
N MET A 256 6.57 9.45 5.18
CA MET A 256 7.18 10.49 6.00
C MET A 256 8.43 11.07 5.32
N MET A 257 9.29 10.22 4.75
CA MET A 257 10.47 10.67 3.98
C MET A 257 10.07 11.57 2.81
N ILE A 258 9.08 11.15 2.02
CA ILE A 258 8.60 11.92 0.85
C ILE A 258 8.07 13.28 1.28
N TYR A 259 7.26 13.34 2.35
CA TYR A 259 6.72 14.61 2.85
C TYR A 259 7.83 15.55 3.35
N LEU A 260 8.75 15.06 4.21
CA LEU A 260 9.80 15.90 4.77
C LEU A 260 10.75 16.43 3.68
N ILE A 261 11.14 15.59 2.72
CA ILE A 261 12.00 16.00 1.59
C ILE A 261 11.28 17.00 0.70
N GLY A 262 10.00 16.78 0.41
CA GLY A 262 9.20 17.67 -0.42
C GLY A 262 8.88 19.02 0.23
N SER A 263 8.73 19.06 1.56
CA SER A 263 8.52 20.32 2.30
C SER A 263 9.83 21.04 2.63
N TRP A 264 10.91 20.30 2.87
CA TRP A 264 12.20 20.84 3.27
C TRP A 264 13.34 20.08 2.59
N TRP A 265 13.90 20.66 1.50
CA TRP A 265 14.91 20.01 0.68
C TRP A 265 16.15 19.52 1.46
N TRP A 266 16.56 20.26 2.50
CA TRP A 266 17.72 19.92 3.33
C TRP A 266 17.58 18.61 4.13
N THR A 267 16.36 18.07 4.29
CA THR A 267 16.13 16.84 5.06
C THR A 267 16.61 15.61 4.29
N CYS A 268 16.83 15.76 2.98
CA CYS A 268 17.46 14.75 2.14
C CYS A 268 18.80 14.29 2.72
N PHE A 269 19.62 15.20 3.28
CA PHE A 269 20.89 14.85 3.92
C PHE A 269 20.73 14.02 5.20
N ILE A 270 19.68 14.31 5.98
CA ILE A 270 19.36 13.56 7.22
C ILE A 270 18.94 12.14 6.87
N PHE A 271 18.07 11.99 5.86
CA PHE A 271 17.65 10.67 5.41
C PHE A 271 18.76 9.88 4.72
N ALA A 272 19.61 10.54 3.94
CA ALA A 272 20.80 9.93 3.36
C ALA A 272 21.75 9.41 4.46
N ALA A 273 21.94 10.18 5.54
CA ALA A 273 22.72 9.75 6.70
C ALA A 273 22.05 8.58 7.44
N LEU A 274 20.73 8.60 7.65
CA LEU A 274 19.98 7.50 8.27
C LEU A 274 20.05 6.21 7.45
N ILE A 275 19.92 6.30 6.11
CA ILE A 275 20.07 5.16 5.21
C ILE A 275 21.50 4.63 5.27
N ALA A 276 22.51 5.51 5.26
CA ALA A 276 23.90 5.11 5.39
C ALA A 276 24.18 4.39 6.72
N VAL A 277 23.66 4.91 7.83
CA VAL A 277 23.75 4.25 9.16
C VAL A 277 23.03 2.91 9.17
N ALA A 278 21.84 2.81 8.55
CA ALA A 278 21.11 1.55 8.44
C ALA A 278 21.90 0.52 7.63
N ILE A 279 22.50 0.92 6.50
CA ILE A 279 23.35 0.05 5.67
C ILE A 279 24.59 -0.38 6.45
N VAL A 280 25.28 0.54 7.12
CA VAL A 280 26.47 0.23 7.95
C VAL A 280 26.09 -0.70 9.10
N GLY A 281 24.97 -0.47 9.77
CA GLY A 281 24.43 -1.33 10.82
C GLY A 281 24.11 -2.74 10.30
N ILE A 282 23.50 -2.84 9.12
CA ILE A 282 23.24 -4.11 8.43
C ILE A 282 24.55 -4.82 8.08
N VAL A 283 25.57 -4.10 7.60
CA VAL A 283 26.90 -4.66 7.26
C VAL A 283 27.61 -5.19 8.53
N ILE A 284 27.58 -4.44 9.63
CA ILE A 284 28.14 -4.87 10.93
C ILE A 284 27.37 -6.07 11.46
N TRP A 285 26.05 -6.09 11.31
CA TRP A 285 25.22 -7.22 11.72
C TRP A 285 25.49 -8.47 10.87
N ASN A 286 25.68 -8.30 9.57
CA ASN A 286 26.08 -9.38 8.65
C ASN A 286 27.47 -9.93 9.00
N LYS A 287 28.42 -9.09 9.40
CA LYS A 287 29.73 -9.52 9.90
C LYS A 287 29.67 -10.29 11.22
N LYS A 288 28.73 -9.95 12.12
CA LYS A 288 28.54 -10.66 13.41
C LYS A 288 27.78 -11.98 13.28
N HIS A 289 27.01 -12.17 12.21
CA HIS A 289 26.35 -13.43 11.87
C HIS A 289 26.75 -13.86 10.45
N PRO A 290 28.01 -14.30 10.24
CA PRO A 290 28.46 -14.76 8.94
C PRO A 290 27.61 -15.95 8.50
N VAL A 291 27.24 -15.96 7.22
CA VAL A 291 26.71 -17.18 6.57
C VAL A 291 27.82 -18.23 6.67
N LYS A 292 27.54 -19.42 7.22
CA LYS A 292 28.54 -20.49 7.26
C LYS A 292 28.97 -20.79 5.82
N GLU A 293 30.27 -20.65 5.58
CA GLU A 293 30.91 -20.74 4.27
C GLU A 293 30.95 -22.18 3.71
N GLN A 294 30.64 -23.17 4.56
CA GLN A 294 30.68 -24.60 4.21
C GLN A 294 29.60 -25.00 3.19
N ASP A 295 28.45 -24.32 3.15
CA ASP A 295 27.34 -24.68 2.25
C ASP A 295 27.52 -24.12 0.82
N VAL A 296 28.42 -23.14 0.63
CA VAL A 296 28.67 -22.48 -0.68
C VAL A 296 29.74 -23.22 -1.49
N ALA A 297 30.76 -23.77 -0.82
CA ALA A 297 31.81 -24.54 -1.49
C ALA A 297 31.28 -25.90 -1.99
N GLU A 298 30.39 -26.53 -1.23
CA GLU A 298 29.78 -27.82 -1.58
C GLU A 298 28.78 -27.66 -2.74
N THR A 299 27.97 -26.61 -2.74
CA THR A 299 27.01 -26.31 -3.83
C THR A 299 27.67 -25.86 -5.14
N VAL A 300 28.79 -25.13 -5.10
CA VAL A 300 29.56 -24.77 -6.31
C VAL A 300 30.31 -25.98 -6.87
N SER A 301 30.84 -26.86 -6.01
CA SER A 301 31.47 -28.11 -6.41
C SER A 301 30.48 -29.06 -7.08
N GLU A 302 29.28 -29.24 -6.53
CA GLU A 302 28.22 -30.07 -7.12
C GLU A 302 27.71 -29.49 -8.45
N ALA A 303 27.48 -28.18 -8.53
CA ALA A 303 27.05 -27.53 -9.77
C ALA A 303 28.09 -27.63 -10.92
N LEU A 304 29.39 -27.60 -10.60
CA LEU A 304 30.46 -27.78 -11.58
C LEU A 304 30.64 -29.25 -11.99
N ALA A 305 30.44 -30.20 -11.07
CA ALA A 305 30.47 -31.63 -11.39
C ALA A 305 29.29 -32.05 -12.30
N GLU A 306 28.11 -31.48 -12.08
CA GLU A 306 26.91 -31.76 -12.87
C GLU A 306 26.97 -31.12 -14.27
N ALA A 307 27.59 -29.93 -14.38
CA ALA A 307 27.88 -29.30 -15.67
C ALA A 307 28.87 -30.12 -16.51
N ALA A 308 29.92 -30.68 -15.90
CA ALA A 308 30.89 -31.54 -16.59
C ALA A 308 30.27 -32.88 -17.06
N ALA A 309 29.38 -33.48 -16.25
CA ALA A 309 28.68 -34.72 -16.62
C ALA A 309 27.64 -34.54 -17.75
N THR A 310 27.15 -33.32 -17.95
CA THR A 310 26.19 -32.98 -19.02
C THR A 310 26.89 -32.77 -20.36
N GLU A 311 28.17 -32.38 -20.36
CA GLU A 311 28.97 -32.14 -21.57
C GLU A 311 29.51 -33.45 -22.18
N GLU A 312 29.76 -34.49 -21.39
CA GLU A 312 30.14 -35.84 -21.89
C GLU A 312 28.97 -36.66 -22.47
N ARG A 313 27.72 -36.19 -22.31
CA ARG A 313 26.50 -36.91 -22.76
C ARG A 313 25.87 -36.34 -24.04
N LYS A 314 26.53 -35.39 -24.69
CA LYS A 314 26.25 -34.92 -26.06
C LYS A 314 27.21 -35.55 -27.06
#